data_AF-A0A9E3KYU8-F1
#
_entry.id   AF-A0A9E3KYU8-F1
#
_cell.length_a   1.000
_cell.length_b   1.000
_cell.length_c   1.000
_cell.angle_alpha   90.00
_cell.angle_beta   90.00
_cell.angle_gamma   90.00
#
_symmetry.space_group_name_H-M   'P 1'
#
loop_
_entity.id
_entity.type
_entity.pdbx_description
1 polymer ?
#
loop_
_entity_poly.entity_id
_entity_poly.type
_entity_poly.pdbx_seq_one_letter_code
_entity_poly.pdbx_strand_id
1 'polypeptide(L)'
;MQTSQNRASNDYSYPVTQCDVPAERRGALQAYRDKRRLSLSWIDSDEHHAIWDVLSSMVWTDVAFKMLTQFAIDDENNALNNTLLGQALIDGQIATQVLAIRRLMDNGNSDIISLRRLVKDLRRNFNLFTRENCVCFDGLPYDYEAVQYREMLAQAGKGAFWGQRSGPGAHVPSRMAHEQFDRLAGVDPAKRSREDRLPLSLLTTIERWLDDSGADELALWSHGYLAHAGGPEARKRIADLVVTGNKITGAIKALARVTEAISAWLLFAGGRSHSLMPVAQFNPFERLDTPIIDVGGTDAAYKLWHQLSDERNHYLDAVDDELIGRAKSGTP
;
A
#
# COMPACT_ATOMS: atom_id res chain seq x y z
N MET A 1 12.92 -17.23 -19.41
CA MET A 1 13.67 -16.33 -20.30
C MET A 1 13.29 -14.91 -19.91
N GLN A 2 14.26 -14.09 -19.49
CA GLN A 2 14.14 -12.73 -18.93
C GLN A 2 13.15 -12.56 -17.76
N THR A 3 13.56 -13.01 -16.58
CA THR A 3 13.07 -12.46 -15.31
C THR A 3 13.40 -10.98 -15.27
N SER A 4 12.36 -10.16 -15.33
CA SER A 4 12.37 -8.72 -15.13
C SER A 4 13.18 -8.34 -13.88
N GLN A 5 14.39 -7.84 -14.14
CA GLN A 5 15.15 -7.04 -13.19
C GLN A 5 14.36 -5.77 -12.89
N ASN A 6 13.61 -5.77 -11.80
CA ASN A 6 13.28 -4.56 -11.05
C ASN A 6 12.88 -4.93 -9.61
N ARG A 7 13.76 -5.65 -8.90
CA ARG A 7 13.80 -5.52 -7.45
C ARG A 7 14.32 -4.12 -7.20
N ALA A 8 13.48 -3.23 -6.65
CA ALA A 8 13.86 -1.87 -6.29
C ALA A 8 15.22 -1.92 -5.58
N SER A 9 16.24 -1.29 -6.16
CA SER A 9 17.48 -1.09 -5.43
C SER A 9 17.14 -0.19 -4.25
N ASN A 10 17.12 -0.74 -3.04
CA ASN A 10 16.95 0.02 -1.79
C ASN A 10 18.12 0.98 -1.51
N ASP A 11 19.00 1.18 -2.49
CA ASP A 11 20.16 2.04 -2.44
C ASP A 11 19.87 3.34 -3.20
N TYR A 12 20.27 4.45 -2.56
CA TYR A 12 20.20 5.78 -3.15
C TYR A 12 21.19 5.90 -4.30
N SER A 13 20.75 6.48 -5.42
CA SER A 13 21.58 6.67 -6.61
C SER A 13 22.70 7.68 -6.35
N TYR A 14 22.47 8.64 -5.45
CA TYR A 14 23.41 9.71 -5.12
C TYR A 14 23.87 9.65 -3.66
N PRO A 15 25.16 9.83 -3.36
CA PRO A 15 25.61 9.98 -1.98
C PRO A 15 25.08 11.28 -1.37
N VAL A 16 24.99 11.33 -0.04
CA VAL A 16 24.50 12.51 0.70
C VAL A 16 25.30 13.78 0.37
N THR A 17 26.59 13.64 0.04
CA THR A 17 27.47 14.76 -0.34
C THR A 17 27.10 15.41 -1.69
N GLN A 18 26.36 14.70 -2.54
CA GLN A 18 25.86 15.17 -3.83
C GLN A 18 24.40 15.64 -3.77
N CYS A 19 23.75 15.56 -2.62
CA CYS A 19 22.41 16.09 -2.43
C CYS A 19 22.45 17.60 -2.19
N ASP A 20 21.41 18.31 -2.64
CA ASP A 20 21.21 19.74 -2.39
C ASP A 20 20.74 20.00 -0.95
N VAL A 21 21.63 19.65 -0.01
CA VAL A 21 21.47 19.82 1.44
C VAL A 21 22.80 20.36 2.01
N PRO A 22 22.77 21.45 2.80
CA PRO A 22 23.95 22.01 3.44
C PRO A 22 24.70 21.00 4.32
N ALA A 23 26.02 21.15 4.43
CA ALA A 23 26.88 20.17 5.08
C ALA A 23 26.48 19.86 6.53
N GLU A 24 26.06 20.90 7.26
CA GLU A 24 25.59 20.84 8.64
C GLU A 24 24.27 20.09 8.82
N ARG A 25 23.47 19.92 7.76
CA ARG A 25 22.17 19.21 7.78
C ARG A 25 22.21 17.81 7.17
N ARG A 26 23.34 17.41 6.57
CA ARG A 26 23.52 16.08 5.97
C ARG A 26 23.29 14.92 6.95
N GLY A 27 23.56 15.12 8.24
CA GLY A 27 23.26 14.12 9.28
C GLY A 27 21.76 13.85 9.42
N ALA A 28 20.92 14.89 9.33
CA ALA A 28 19.47 14.73 9.35
C ALA A 28 18.95 14.06 8.08
N LEU A 29 19.54 14.37 6.91
CA LEU A 29 19.21 13.70 5.67
C LEU A 29 19.58 12.20 5.73
N GLN A 30 20.75 11.87 6.27
CA GLN A 30 21.16 10.47 6.44
C GLN A 30 20.20 9.72 7.35
N ALA A 31 19.78 10.31 8.48
CA ALA A 31 18.78 9.71 9.35
C ALA A 31 17.42 9.50 8.64
N TYR A 32 16.97 10.48 7.85
CA TYR A 32 15.77 10.34 7.03
C TYR A 32 15.92 9.20 6.01
N ARG A 33 17.06 9.13 5.30
CA ARG A 33 17.37 8.08 4.34
C ARG A 33 17.33 6.69 4.97
N ASP A 34 17.97 6.52 6.12
CA ASP A 34 17.97 5.23 6.82
C ASP A 34 16.56 4.81 7.24
N LYS A 35 15.75 5.76 7.71
CA LYS A 35 14.35 5.50 8.08
C LYS A 35 13.46 5.21 6.90
N ARG A 36 13.60 5.96 5.81
CA ARG A 36 12.88 5.72 4.56
C ARG A 36 13.22 4.35 3.99
N ARG A 37 14.51 4.00 3.92
CA ARG A 37 14.99 2.70 3.43
C ARG A 37 14.44 1.54 4.27
N LEU A 38 14.52 1.64 5.60
CA LEU A 38 13.96 0.62 6.49
C LEU A 38 12.45 0.45 6.28
N SER A 39 11.73 1.57 6.21
CA SER A 39 10.28 1.56 5.98
C SER A 39 9.92 0.90 4.65
N LEU A 40 10.61 1.24 3.56
CA LEU A 40 10.39 0.62 2.26
C LEU A 40 10.79 -0.85 2.24
N SER A 41 11.84 -1.25 2.97
CA SER A 41 12.18 -2.67 3.07
C SER A 41 11.09 -3.49 3.74
N TRP A 42 10.45 -2.97 4.79
CA TRP A 42 9.33 -3.63 5.46
C TRP A 42 8.10 -3.74 4.56
N ILE A 43 7.96 -2.78 3.65
CA ILE A 43 6.84 -2.74 2.73
C ILE A 43 7.04 -3.71 1.56
N ASP A 44 8.19 -3.68 0.88
CA ASP A 44 8.36 -4.27 -0.46
C ASP A 44 9.37 -5.42 -0.55
N SER A 45 10.38 -5.49 0.32
CA SER A 45 11.58 -6.29 0.03
C SER A 45 12.06 -7.18 1.16
N ASP A 46 11.35 -7.22 2.29
CA ASP A 46 11.66 -8.18 3.33
C ASP A 46 11.39 -9.59 2.82
N GLU A 47 12.39 -10.47 2.93
CA GLU A 47 12.42 -11.78 2.27
C GLU A 47 11.26 -12.69 2.68
N HIS A 48 10.73 -12.51 3.89
CA HIS A 48 9.71 -13.38 4.44
C HIS A 48 8.43 -12.64 4.80
N HIS A 49 8.53 -11.33 5.03
CA HIS A 49 7.51 -10.56 5.71
C HIS A 49 7.21 -9.18 5.14
N ALA A 50 7.46 -8.97 3.85
CA ALA A 50 7.00 -7.78 3.15
C ALA A 50 5.48 -7.58 3.33
N ILE A 51 5.09 -6.40 3.82
CA ILE A 51 3.69 -6.04 4.06
C ILE A 51 2.88 -6.12 2.78
N TRP A 52 3.47 -5.69 1.66
CA TRP A 52 2.79 -5.67 0.37
C TRP A 52 2.48 -7.07 -0.16
N ASP A 53 3.40 -8.02 0.02
CA ASP A 53 3.18 -9.40 -0.43
C ASP A 53 2.03 -10.05 0.34
N VAL A 54 1.93 -9.77 1.64
CA VAL A 54 0.79 -10.22 2.46
C VAL A 54 -0.51 -9.62 1.94
N LEU A 55 -0.57 -8.31 1.70
CA LEU A 55 -1.78 -7.64 1.18
C LEU A 55 -2.18 -8.15 -0.21
N SER A 56 -1.21 -8.28 -1.11
CA SER A 56 -1.39 -8.78 -2.47
C SER A 56 -1.94 -10.21 -2.47
N SER A 57 -1.42 -11.07 -1.59
CA SER A 57 -1.90 -12.44 -1.41
C SER A 57 -3.31 -12.51 -0.83
N MET A 58 -3.62 -11.64 0.15
CA MET A 58 -4.98 -11.53 0.71
C MET A 58 -5.99 -11.14 -0.37
N VAL A 59 -5.65 -10.15 -1.20
CA VAL A 59 -6.49 -9.67 -2.30
C VAL A 59 -6.72 -10.76 -3.33
N TRP A 60 -5.66 -11.45 -3.76
CA TRP A 60 -5.75 -12.59 -4.66
C TRP A 60 -6.72 -13.66 -4.13
N THR A 61 -6.53 -14.05 -2.87
CA THR A 61 -7.32 -15.11 -2.24
C THR A 61 -8.78 -14.68 -2.05
N ASP A 62 -9.04 -13.40 -1.75
CA ASP A 62 -10.40 -12.84 -1.69
C ASP A 62 -11.10 -12.83 -3.05
N VAL A 63 -10.41 -12.43 -4.12
CA VAL A 63 -10.95 -12.47 -5.48
C VAL A 63 -11.25 -13.92 -5.91
N ALA A 64 -10.31 -14.83 -5.70
CA ALA A 64 -10.48 -16.25 -6.03
C ALA A 64 -11.67 -16.87 -5.27
N PHE A 65 -11.78 -16.60 -3.97
CA PHE A 65 -12.89 -17.09 -3.15
C PHE A 65 -14.25 -16.55 -3.61
N LYS A 66 -14.37 -15.24 -3.87
CA LYS A 66 -15.63 -14.66 -4.34
C LYS A 66 -16.02 -15.20 -5.71
N MET A 67 -15.04 -15.42 -6.59
CA MET A 67 -15.28 -16.04 -7.90
C MET A 67 -15.83 -17.47 -7.77
N LEU A 68 -15.19 -18.33 -6.98
CA LEU A 68 -15.66 -19.70 -6.75
C LEU A 68 -17.04 -19.74 -6.08
N THR A 69 -17.29 -18.84 -5.14
CA THR A 69 -18.58 -18.74 -4.46
C THR A 69 -19.68 -18.29 -5.42
N GLN A 70 -19.37 -17.35 -6.33
CA GLN A 70 -20.33 -16.90 -7.34
C GLN A 70 -20.75 -18.03 -8.28
N PHE A 71 -19.80 -18.88 -8.71
CA PHE A 71 -20.14 -20.06 -9.52
C PHE A 71 -21.08 -21.04 -8.80
N ALA A 72 -20.88 -21.25 -7.49
CA ALA A 72 -21.76 -22.10 -6.69
C ALA A 72 -23.17 -21.49 -6.50
N ILE A 73 -23.28 -20.17 -6.48
CA ILE A 73 -24.56 -19.43 -6.32
C ILE A 73 -25.33 -19.37 -7.63
N ASP A 74 -24.65 -19.13 -8.75
CA ASP A 74 -25.30 -18.92 -10.06
C ASP A 74 -25.87 -20.22 -10.65
N ASP A 75 -25.39 -21.38 -10.21
CA ASP A 75 -25.87 -22.69 -10.64
C ASP A 75 -26.00 -23.68 -9.46
N GLU A 76 -27.23 -24.08 -9.15
CA GLU A 76 -27.53 -25.06 -8.10
C GLU A 76 -26.96 -26.46 -8.38
N ASN A 77 -26.71 -26.79 -9.65
CA ASN A 77 -26.12 -28.07 -10.05
C ASN A 77 -24.59 -28.04 -10.12
N ASN A 78 -23.97 -26.89 -9.84
CA ASN A 78 -22.53 -26.74 -9.88
C ASN A 78 -21.86 -27.68 -8.88
N ALA A 79 -20.73 -28.29 -9.26
CA ALA A 79 -19.97 -29.14 -8.35
C ALA A 79 -19.48 -28.41 -7.08
N LEU A 80 -19.35 -27.08 -7.14
CA LEU A 80 -19.01 -26.23 -5.98
C LEU A 80 -20.20 -25.99 -5.05
N ASN A 81 -21.44 -26.22 -5.49
CA ASN A 81 -22.63 -26.22 -4.64
C ASN A 81 -22.74 -27.54 -3.84
N ASN A 82 -21.67 -27.83 -3.12
CA ASN A 82 -21.54 -28.99 -2.25
C ASN A 82 -21.29 -28.49 -0.83
N THR A 83 -22.09 -28.94 0.15
CA THR A 83 -22.01 -28.43 1.53
C THR A 83 -20.64 -28.65 2.17
N LEU A 84 -19.96 -29.76 1.89
CA LEU A 84 -18.63 -30.03 2.44
C LEU A 84 -17.56 -29.11 1.83
N LEU A 85 -17.60 -28.91 0.51
CA LEU A 85 -16.69 -27.98 -0.18
C LEU A 85 -16.96 -26.54 0.24
N GLY A 86 -18.23 -26.13 0.31
CA GLY A 86 -18.63 -24.81 0.78
C GLY A 86 -18.13 -24.52 2.19
N GLN A 87 -18.33 -25.44 3.13
CA GLN A 87 -17.84 -25.29 4.50
C GLN A 87 -16.31 -25.18 4.54
N ALA A 88 -15.59 -26.08 3.86
CA ALA A 88 -14.13 -26.07 3.85
C ALA A 88 -13.54 -24.80 3.21
N LEU A 89 -14.15 -24.31 2.12
CA LEU A 89 -13.72 -23.08 1.45
C LEU A 89 -14.01 -21.84 2.31
N ILE A 90 -15.19 -21.75 2.94
CA ILE A 90 -15.55 -20.63 3.82
C ILE A 90 -14.64 -20.59 5.04
N ASP A 91 -14.50 -21.71 5.75
CA ASP A 91 -13.67 -21.79 6.96
C ASP A 91 -12.20 -21.54 6.64
N GLY A 92 -11.70 -22.15 5.55
CA GLY A 92 -10.35 -21.95 5.08
C GLY A 92 -10.08 -20.50 4.68
N GLN A 93 -11.02 -19.86 3.99
CA GLN A 93 -10.91 -18.45 3.61
C GLN A 93 -10.88 -17.54 4.84
N ILE A 94 -11.84 -17.71 5.77
CA ILE A 94 -11.90 -16.91 6.99
C ILE A 94 -10.60 -17.07 7.78
N ALA A 95 -10.14 -18.31 8.01
CA ALA A 95 -8.91 -18.58 8.73
C ALA A 95 -7.68 -17.94 8.06
N THR A 96 -7.53 -18.12 6.75
CA THR A 96 -6.40 -17.56 5.98
C THR A 96 -6.37 -16.04 6.08
N GLN A 97 -7.50 -15.38 5.82
CA GLN A 97 -7.58 -13.92 5.81
C GLN A 97 -7.36 -13.33 7.20
N VAL A 98 -7.99 -13.91 8.22
CA VAL A 98 -7.88 -13.44 9.60
C VAL A 98 -6.45 -13.58 10.13
N LEU A 99 -5.74 -14.68 9.80
CA LEU A 99 -4.34 -14.86 10.19
C LEU A 99 -3.42 -13.83 9.50
N ALA A 100 -3.67 -13.53 8.23
CA ALA A 100 -2.93 -12.49 7.51
C ALA A 100 -3.18 -11.10 8.10
N ILE A 101 -4.43 -10.77 8.44
CA ILE A 101 -4.77 -9.53 9.16
C ILE A 101 -4.03 -9.46 10.48
N ARG A 102 -4.12 -10.51 11.31
CA ARG A 102 -3.44 -10.55 12.60
C ARG A 102 -1.94 -10.26 12.48
N ARG A 103 -1.28 -10.80 11.47
CA ARG A 103 0.13 -10.55 11.19
C ARG A 103 0.41 -9.08 10.85
N LEU A 104 -0.43 -8.46 10.02
CA LEU A 104 -0.29 -7.03 9.67
C LEU A 104 -0.59 -6.09 10.85
N MET A 105 -1.42 -6.55 11.78
CA MET A 105 -1.85 -5.81 12.97
C MET A 105 -0.98 -6.05 14.20
N ASP A 106 0.01 -6.95 14.11
CA ASP A 106 0.84 -7.33 15.25
C ASP A 106 1.48 -6.09 15.89
N ASN A 107 1.28 -5.97 17.20
CA ASN A 107 1.77 -4.84 18.00
C ASN A 107 2.89 -5.26 18.97
N GLY A 108 3.36 -6.51 18.86
CA GLY A 108 4.32 -7.18 19.72
C GLY A 108 5.77 -6.76 19.50
N ASN A 109 6.68 -7.68 19.80
CA ASN A 109 8.12 -7.41 19.96
C ASN A 109 8.78 -6.69 18.77
N SER A 110 9.93 -6.07 19.03
CA SER A 110 10.77 -5.34 18.07
C SER A 110 11.29 -6.18 16.89
N ASP A 111 10.91 -7.44 16.77
CA ASP A 111 11.42 -8.36 15.75
C ASP A 111 10.35 -8.67 14.69
N ILE A 112 9.10 -8.26 14.90
CA ILE A 112 7.99 -8.53 13.97
C ILE A 112 7.78 -7.34 13.04
N ILE A 113 7.78 -7.58 11.72
CA ILE A 113 7.38 -6.59 10.71
C ILE A 113 5.87 -6.63 10.57
N SER A 114 5.21 -5.49 10.82
CA SER A 114 3.77 -5.32 10.69
C SER A 114 3.44 -3.89 10.27
N LEU A 115 2.26 -3.69 9.69
CA LEU A 115 1.78 -2.38 9.30
C LEU A 115 1.56 -1.48 10.52
N ARG A 116 1.02 -2.05 11.60
CA ARG A 116 0.85 -1.36 12.88
C ARG A 116 2.17 -0.83 13.45
N ARG A 117 3.24 -1.63 13.37
CA ARG A 117 4.57 -1.24 13.82
C ARG A 117 5.18 -0.18 12.92
N LEU A 118 5.04 -0.31 11.60
CA LEU A 118 5.51 0.69 10.63
C LEU A 118 4.93 2.07 10.94
N VAL A 119 3.61 2.17 11.15
CA VAL A 119 2.94 3.43 11.53
C VAL A 119 3.54 4.01 12.82
N LYS A 120 3.78 3.18 13.84
CA LYS A 120 4.42 3.61 15.10
C LYS A 120 5.85 4.10 14.91
N ASP A 121 6.67 3.43 14.09
CA ASP A 121 8.05 3.87 13.83
C ASP A 121 8.06 5.20 13.07
N LEU A 122 7.19 5.36 12.07
CA LEU A 122 7.02 6.62 11.35
C LEU A 122 6.63 7.75 12.30
N ARG A 123 5.67 7.53 13.20
CA ARG A 123 5.27 8.54 14.20
C ARG A 123 6.42 9.00 15.08
N ARG A 124 7.24 8.06 15.57
CA ARG A 124 8.39 8.37 16.42
C ARG A 124 9.48 9.18 15.72
N ASN A 125 9.57 9.05 14.39
CA ASN A 125 10.61 9.68 13.58
C ASN A 125 10.05 10.77 12.64
N PHE A 126 8.80 11.20 12.84
CA PHE A 126 8.11 12.08 11.90
C PHE A 126 8.75 13.47 11.80
N ASN A 127 9.55 13.86 12.80
CA ASN A 127 10.37 15.06 12.78
C ASN A 127 11.41 15.08 11.63
N LEU A 128 11.73 13.94 11.03
CA LEU A 128 12.64 13.84 9.88
C LEU A 128 11.99 14.22 8.55
N PHE A 129 10.65 14.29 8.47
CA PHE A 129 9.90 14.57 7.24
C PHE A 129 9.81 16.09 6.99
N THR A 130 10.98 16.69 6.79
CA THR A 130 11.09 18.07 6.31
C THR A 130 11.03 18.12 4.79
N ARG A 131 10.69 19.26 4.22
CA ARG A 131 10.69 19.45 2.76
C ARG A 131 12.05 19.16 2.15
N GLU A 132 13.11 19.72 2.73
CA GLU A 132 14.48 19.47 2.26
C GLU A 132 14.81 17.99 2.22
N ASN A 133 14.46 17.24 3.27
CA ASN A 133 14.70 15.80 3.29
C ASN A 133 13.84 15.07 2.26
N CYS A 134 12.53 15.32 2.22
CA CYS A 134 11.61 14.62 1.32
C CYS A 134 11.85 14.93 -0.17
N VAL A 135 12.34 16.13 -0.51
CA VAL A 135 12.64 16.49 -1.90
C VAL A 135 14.05 16.05 -2.28
N CYS A 136 15.06 16.41 -1.49
CA CYS A 136 16.46 16.28 -1.90
C CYS A 136 17.06 14.90 -1.59
N PHE A 137 16.29 13.94 -1.07
CA PHE A 137 16.85 12.70 -0.54
C PHE A 137 17.61 11.86 -1.54
N ASP A 138 17.43 12.00 -2.85
CA ASP A 138 18.23 11.27 -3.84
C ASP A 138 18.80 12.20 -4.91
N GLY A 139 19.36 13.33 -4.47
CA GLY A 139 20.13 14.22 -5.33
C GLY A 139 19.31 15.21 -6.12
N LEU A 140 17.97 15.24 -5.97
CA LEU A 140 17.15 16.26 -6.62
C LEU A 140 17.52 17.67 -6.11
N PRO A 141 17.51 18.69 -6.99
CA PRO A 141 17.75 20.07 -6.59
C PRO A 141 16.56 20.61 -5.82
N TYR A 142 16.78 21.37 -4.75
CA TYR A 142 15.70 22.07 -4.06
C TYR A 142 15.18 23.24 -4.90
N ASP A 143 16.10 24.04 -5.47
CA ASP A 143 15.75 25.11 -6.40
C ASP A 143 15.67 24.56 -7.83
N TYR A 144 14.54 23.93 -8.14
CA TYR A 144 14.30 23.38 -9.47
C TYR A 144 14.15 24.47 -10.54
N GLU A 145 13.72 25.68 -10.20
CA GLU A 145 13.52 26.78 -11.15
C GLU A 145 14.87 27.26 -11.69
N ALA A 146 15.87 27.41 -10.82
CA ALA A 146 17.23 27.75 -11.24
C ALA A 146 17.88 26.66 -12.12
N VAL A 147 17.56 25.38 -11.88
CA VAL A 147 18.01 24.27 -12.74
C VAL A 147 17.30 24.30 -14.08
N GLN A 148 15.97 24.45 -14.07
CA GLN A 148 15.16 24.56 -15.28
C GLN A 148 15.62 25.71 -16.18
N TYR A 149 15.86 26.89 -15.61
CA TYR A 149 16.32 28.07 -16.35
C TYR A 149 17.68 27.82 -17.01
N ARG A 150 18.64 27.25 -16.27
CA ARG A 150 19.96 26.88 -16.82
C ARG A 150 19.86 25.88 -17.96
N GLU A 151 19.00 24.87 -17.82
CA GLU A 151 18.79 23.86 -18.86
C GLU A 151 18.11 24.45 -20.09
N MET A 152 17.09 25.31 -19.92
CA MET A 152 16.44 26.02 -21.03
C MET A 152 17.42 26.90 -21.81
N LEU A 153 18.30 27.65 -21.12
CA LEU A 153 19.35 28.42 -21.79
C LEU A 153 20.34 27.52 -22.55
N ALA A 154 20.73 26.39 -21.96
CA ALA A 154 21.65 25.45 -22.59
C ALA A 154 21.05 24.76 -23.83
N GLN A 155 19.73 24.63 -23.88
CA GLN A 155 18.98 23.96 -24.96
C GLN A 155 18.32 24.94 -25.95
N ALA A 156 18.45 26.25 -25.74
CA ALA A 156 17.90 27.26 -26.64
C ALA A 156 18.36 27.03 -28.09
N GLY A 157 17.41 26.88 -29.01
CA GLY A 157 17.67 26.60 -30.43
C GLY A 157 18.07 25.16 -30.78
N LYS A 158 18.10 24.23 -29.81
CA LYS A 158 18.53 22.82 -30.02
C LYS A 158 17.37 21.83 -30.20
N GLY A 159 16.13 22.30 -30.19
CA GLY A 159 14.94 21.46 -30.35
C GLY A 159 14.54 20.72 -29.07
N ALA A 160 13.76 19.65 -29.23
CA ALA A 160 13.31 18.83 -28.10
C ALA A 160 14.47 18.04 -27.49
N PHE A 161 14.51 17.95 -26.16
CA PHE A 161 15.51 17.19 -25.44
C PHE A 161 14.86 16.33 -24.35
N TRP A 162 15.52 15.22 -24.00
CA TRP A 162 15.15 14.39 -22.87
C TRP A 162 15.88 14.87 -21.62
N GLY A 163 15.15 15.48 -20.69
CA GLY A 163 15.71 15.96 -19.43
C GLY A 163 16.07 14.83 -18.46
N GLN A 164 16.92 15.14 -17.47
CA GLN A 164 17.32 14.17 -16.44
C GLN A 164 16.11 13.75 -15.57
N ARG A 165 16.05 12.46 -15.23
CA ARG A 165 14.99 11.86 -14.41
C ARG A 165 15.39 11.64 -12.94
N SER A 166 16.66 11.82 -12.62
CA SER A 166 17.22 11.73 -11.27
C SER A 166 18.44 12.64 -11.13
N GLY A 167 18.83 12.93 -9.89
CA GLY A 167 20.04 13.70 -9.59
C GLY A 167 19.91 15.22 -9.75
N PRO A 168 21.05 15.93 -9.68
CA PRO A 168 21.08 17.39 -9.52
C PRO A 168 20.50 18.20 -10.68
N GLY A 169 20.39 17.62 -11.89
CA GLY A 169 19.79 18.26 -13.06
C GLY A 169 18.30 17.95 -13.25
N ALA A 170 17.72 17.07 -12.43
CA ALA A 170 16.34 16.61 -12.60
C ALA A 170 15.30 17.60 -12.05
N HIS A 171 15.11 18.72 -12.76
CA HIS A 171 14.19 19.78 -12.35
C HIS A 171 12.71 19.36 -12.38
N VAL A 172 12.27 18.54 -13.35
CA VAL A 172 10.87 18.10 -13.42
C VAL A 172 10.49 17.18 -12.24
N PRO A 173 11.25 16.12 -11.92
CA PRO A 173 10.99 15.32 -10.72
C PRO A 173 11.04 16.14 -9.42
N SER A 174 11.97 17.10 -9.32
CA SER A 174 12.01 18.00 -8.16
C SER A 174 10.73 18.83 -8.03
N ARG A 175 10.27 19.46 -9.12
CA ARG A 175 8.99 20.19 -9.13
C ARG A 175 7.83 19.32 -8.64
N MET A 176 7.73 18.10 -9.14
CA MET A 176 6.68 17.16 -8.72
C MET A 176 6.77 16.81 -7.23
N ALA A 177 7.99 16.59 -6.70
CA ALA A 177 8.20 16.34 -5.27
C ALA A 177 7.80 17.55 -4.41
N HIS A 178 8.12 18.77 -4.85
CA HIS A 178 7.65 19.99 -4.19
C HIS A 178 6.14 20.11 -4.19
N GLU A 179 5.48 19.89 -5.33
CA GLU A 179 4.02 19.94 -5.46
C GLU A 179 3.33 18.90 -4.57
N GLN A 180 3.86 17.68 -4.51
CA GLN A 180 3.36 16.64 -3.60
C GLN A 180 3.51 17.06 -2.14
N PHE A 181 4.68 17.60 -1.76
CA PHE A 181 4.90 18.10 -0.40
C PHE A 181 3.95 19.25 -0.07
N ASP A 182 3.73 20.19 -0.99
CA ASP A 182 2.81 21.32 -0.80
C ASP A 182 1.38 20.84 -0.53
N ARG A 183 0.91 19.84 -1.27
CA ARG A 183 -0.41 19.24 -1.07
C ARG A 183 -0.56 18.64 0.33
N LEU A 184 0.44 17.88 0.77
CA LEU A 184 0.44 17.21 2.08
C LEU A 184 0.62 18.18 3.25
N ALA A 185 1.50 19.17 3.08
CA ALA A 185 1.82 20.14 4.12
C ALA A 185 0.81 21.30 4.20
N GLY A 186 0.01 21.51 3.15
CA GLY A 186 -0.88 22.67 3.05
C GLY A 186 -0.11 23.99 2.89
N VAL A 187 1.09 23.95 2.29
CA VAL A 187 1.95 25.12 2.14
C VAL A 187 1.74 25.76 0.77
N ASP A 188 1.62 27.09 0.76
CA ASP A 188 1.58 27.89 -0.46
C ASP A 188 2.94 27.79 -1.20
N PRO A 189 2.96 27.45 -2.51
CA PRO A 189 4.18 27.42 -3.32
C PRO A 189 5.06 28.67 -3.20
N ALA A 190 4.49 29.85 -2.97
CA ALA A 190 5.23 31.11 -2.81
C ALA A 190 5.91 31.27 -1.44
N LYS A 191 5.59 30.41 -0.46
CA LYS A 191 6.06 30.49 0.94
C LYS A 191 6.86 29.27 1.38
N ARG A 192 7.36 28.47 0.43
CA ARG A 192 8.12 27.24 0.71
C ARG A 192 9.38 27.53 1.53
N SER A 193 9.60 26.76 2.58
CA SER A 193 10.87 26.71 3.33
C SER A 193 11.45 25.32 3.34
N ARG A 194 12.79 25.22 3.39
CA ARG A 194 13.51 23.93 3.47
C ARG A 194 13.11 23.15 4.73
N GLU A 195 12.76 23.88 5.79
CA GLU A 195 12.42 23.40 7.12
C GLU A 195 10.92 23.12 7.29
N ASP A 196 10.08 23.36 6.27
CA ASP A 196 8.67 22.99 6.30
C ASP A 196 8.52 21.52 6.69
N ARG A 197 7.53 21.21 7.54
CA ARG A 197 7.29 19.85 8.03
C ARG A 197 5.92 19.38 7.60
N LEU A 198 5.83 18.08 7.32
CA LEU A 198 4.53 17.43 7.17
C LEU A 198 3.76 17.51 8.51
N PRO A 199 2.44 17.78 8.49
CA PRO A 199 1.65 17.91 9.71
C PRO A 199 1.35 16.54 10.31
N LEU A 200 1.38 16.46 11.65
CA LEU A 200 1.06 15.23 12.39
C LEU A 200 -0.36 14.71 12.13
N SER A 201 -1.27 15.56 11.65
CA SER A 201 -2.62 15.16 11.27
C SER A 201 -2.64 14.07 10.20
N LEU A 202 -1.65 14.02 9.30
CA LEU A 202 -1.55 12.94 8.30
C LEU A 202 -1.40 11.57 8.97
N LEU A 203 -0.52 11.47 9.98
CA LEU A 203 -0.34 10.24 10.74
C LEU A 203 -1.56 9.91 11.60
N THR A 204 -2.19 10.92 12.21
CA THR A 204 -3.44 10.71 12.95
C THR A 204 -4.55 10.16 12.03
N THR A 205 -4.64 10.64 10.78
CA THR A 205 -5.59 10.09 9.79
C THR A 205 -5.27 8.65 9.44
N ILE A 206 -3.99 8.33 9.20
CA ILE A 206 -3.53 6.96 8.90
C ILE A 206 -3.80 6.00 10.06
N GLU A 207 -3.50 6.42 11.29
CA GLU A 207 -3.79 5.64 12.50
C GLU A 207 -5.28 5.39 12.65
N ARG A 208 -6.10 6.43 12.45
CA ARG A 208 -7.56 6.28 12.49
C ARG A 208 -8.06 5.29 11.44
N TRP A 209 -7.57 5.33 10.20
CA TRP A 209 -7.95 4.32 9.19
C TRP A 209 -7.60 2.90 9.63
N LEU A 210 -6.48 2.73 10.34
CA LEU A 210 -6.05 1.44 10.84
C LEU A 210 -6.91 0.99 12.03
N ASP A 211 -7.27 1.90 12.95
CA ASP A 211 -8.10 1.62 14.12
C ASP A 211 -9.57 1.35 13.74
N ASP A 212 -10.13 2.13 12.81
CA ASP A 212 -11.51 2.02 12.34
C ASP A 212 -11.71 0.89 11.30
N SER A 213 -10.64 0.20 10.91
CA SER A 213 -10.67 -0.86 9.89
C SER A 213 -11.43 -2.13 10.32
N GLY A 214 -11.67 -2.31 11.63
CA GLY A 214 -12.13 -3.56 12.21
C GLY A 214 -11.07 -4.67 12.24
N ALA A 215 -9.84 -4.40 11.78
CA ALA A 215 -8.77 -5.39 11.74
C ALA A 215 -8.32 -5.86 13.13
N ASP A 216 -8.39 -5.00 14.15
CA ASP A 216 -8.09 -5.39 15.53
C ASP A 216 -9.10 -6.41 16.09
N GLU A 217 -10.39 -6.23 15.78
CA GLU A 217 -11.43 -7.18 16.18
C GLU A 217 -11.21 -8.54 15.53
N LEU A 218 -10.88 -8.55 14.24
CA LEU A 218 -10.56 -9.77 13.50
C LEU A 218 -9.30 -10.47 14.06
N ALA A 219 -8.26 -9.70 14.37
CA ALA A 219 -7.04 -10.23 14.99
C ALA A 219 -7.32 -10.80 16.40
N LEU A 220 -8.18 -10.15 17.19
CA LEU A 220 -8.58 -10.64 18.52
C LEU A 220 -9.41 -11.93 18.43
N TRP A 221 -10.36 -11.99 17.48
CA TRP A 221 -11.16 -13.19 17.23
C TRP A 221 -10.26 -14.39 16.85
N SER A 222 -9.25 -14.18 15.99
CA SER A 222 -8.23 -15.20 15.67
C SER A 222 -7.58 -15.80 16.91
N HIS A 223 -7.21 -14.95 17.87
CA HIS A 223 -6.51 -15.37 19.07
C HIS A 223 -7.36 -16.31 19.94
N GLY A 224 -8.67 -16.07 20.02
CA GLY A 224 -9.57 -16.86 20.86
C GLY A 224 -10.23 -18.07 20.19
N TYR A 225 -10.37 -18.08 18.85
CA TYR A 225 -11.10 -19.13 18.12
C TYR A 225 -10.20 -20.02 17.25
N LEU A 226 -9.10 -19.48 16.69
CA LEU A 226 -8.23 -20.23 15.76
C LEU A 226 -6.88 -20.64 16.38
N ALA A 227 -6.22 -19.73 17.11
CA ALA A 227 -4.83 -19.93 17.51
C ALA A 227 -4.64 -20.57 18.89
N HIS A 228 -5.57 -20.34 19.82
CA HIS A 228 -5.59 -20.99 21.12
C HIS A 228 -7.03 -21.39 21.41
N ALA A 229 -7.25 -22.59 21.97
CA ALA A 229 -8.52 -22.93 22.60
C ALA A 229 -8.69 -22.03 23.83
N GLY A 230 -9.07 -20.77 23.60
CA GLY A 230 -9.10 -19.73 24.61
C GLY A 230 -9.92 -20.18 25.83
N GLY A 231 -9.51 -19.74 27.01
CA GLY A 231 -10.28 -19.99 28.23
C GLY A 231 -11.75 -19.54 28.08
N PRO A 232 -12.70 -20.07 28.87
CA PRO A 232 -14.13 -19.78 28.74
C PRO A 232 -14.47 -18.28 28.65
N GLU A 233 -13.70 -17.43 29.34
CA GLU A 233 -13.87 -15.97 29.34
C GLU A 233 -13.42 -15.29 28.04
N ALA A 234 -12.37 -15.80 27.38
CA ALA A 234 -11.96 -15.30 26.06
C ALA A 234 -13.00 -15.66 24.99
N ARG A 235 -13.60 -16.86 25.09
CA ARG A 235 -14.69 -17.32 24.21
C ARG A 235 -15.99 -16.53 24.41
N LYS A 236 -16.36 -16.16 25.65
CA LYS A 236 -17.52 -15.29 25.93
C LYS A 236 -17.38 -13.90 25.31
N ARG A 237 -16.20 -13.28 25.38
CA ARG A 237 -15.95 -11.93 24.83
C ARG A 237 -16.04 -11.83 23.30
N ILE A 238 -15.90 -12.96 22.60
CA ILE A 238 -15.92 -13.02 21.13
C ILE A 238 -17.13 -13.78 20.59
N ALA A 239 -18.02 -14.31 21.46
CA ALA A 239 -19.17 -15.12 21.06
C ALA A 239 -20.16 -14.36 20.15
N ASP A 240 -20.25 -13.04 20.34
CA ASP A 240 -21.14 -12.17 19.55
C ASP A 240 -20.45 -11.61 18.29
N LEU A 241 -19.14 -11.87 18.13
CA LEU A 241 -18.33 -11.34 17.05
C LEU A 241 -18.46 -12.22 15.80
N VAL A 242 -19.47 -11.92 14.97
CA VAL A 242 -19.65 -12.56 13.67
C VAL A 242 -18.59 -12.03 12.70
N VAL A 243 -17.65 -12.88 12.30
CA VAL A 243 -16.70 -12.61 11.21
C VAL A 243 -17.41 -12.88 9.89
N THR A 244 -17.49 -11.87 9.03
CA THR A 244 -18.12 -11.96 7.71
C THR A 244 -17.12 -11.62 6.61
N GLY A 245 -17.36 -12.11 5.40
CA GLY A 245 -16.56 -11.75 4.22
C GLY A 245 -16.51 -10.23 3.98
N ASN A 246 -17.58 -9.51 4.31
CA ASN A 246 -17.63 -8.05 4.20
C ASN A 246 -16.70 -7.34 5.20
N LYS A 247 -16.62 -7.83 6.45
CA LYS A 247 -15.66 -7.29 7.43
C LYS A 247 -14.21 -7.51 6.98
N ILE A 248 -13.91 -8.70 6.46
CA ILE A 248 -12.59 -9.03 5.89
C ILE A 248 -12.27 -8.11 4.70
N THR A 249 -13.20 -7.97 3.75
CA THR A 249 -13.05 -7.08 2.59
C THR A 249 -12.79 -5.64 3.02
N GLY A 250 -13.54 -5.14 4.01
CA GLY A 250 -13.36 -3.80 4.57
C GLY A 250 -11.99 -3.60 5.21
N ALA A 251 -11.52 -4.59 5.98
CA ALA A 251 -10.18 -4.57 6.56
C ALA A 251 -9.08 -4.58 5.49
N ILE A 252 -9.18 -5.43 4.45
CA ILE A 252 -8.25 -5.44 3.31
C ILE A 252 -8.16 -4.04 2.68
N LYS A 253 -9.31 -3.43 2.39
CA LYS A 253 -9.37 -2.08 1.82
C LYS A 253 -8.63 -1.07 2.69
N ALA A 254 -8.92 -1.03 3.99
CA ALA A 254 -8.29 -0.08 4.91
C ALA A 254 -6.77 -0.30 5.01
N LEU A 255 -6.31 -1.55 5.14
CA LEU A 255 -4.89 -1.88 5.25
C LEU A 255 -4.11 -1.54 3.96
N ALA A 256 -4.72 -1.77 2.79
CA ALA A 256 -4.16 -1.39 1.51
C ALA A 256 -4.02 0.14 1.38
N ARG A 257 -5.05 0.89 1.78
CA ARG A 257 -5.05 2.37 1.77
C ARG A 257 -3.99 2.95 2.71
N VAL A 258 -3.85 2.40 3.92
CA VAL A 258 -2.79 2.79 4.86
C VAL A 258 -1.41 2.56 4.25
N THR A 259 -1.21 1.40 3.61
CA THR A 259 0.08 1.07 2.98
C THR A 259 0.40 1.98 1.79
N GLU A 260 -0.59 2.32 0.98
CA GLU A 260 -0.46 3.28 -0.13
C GLU A 260 -0.16 4.70 0.37
N ALA A 261 -0.87 5.18 1.38
CA ALA A 261 -0.60 6.48 2.00
C ALA A 261 0.84 6.59 2.51
N ILE A 262 1.34 5.53 3.14
CA ILE A 262 2.72 5.52 3.62
C ILE A 262 3.71 5.50 2.45
N SER A 263 3.60 4.52 1.54
CA SER A 263 4.57 4.31 0.47
C SER A 263 4.57 5.44 -0.56
N ALA A 264 3.42 5.74 -1.15
CA ALA A 264 3.28 6.72 -2.22
C ALA A 264 3.47 8.14 -1.72
N TRP A 265 2.77 8.48 -0.63
CA TRP A 265 2.58 9.87 -0.21
C TRP A 265 3.59 10.32 0.83
N LEU A 266 3.80 9.55 1.91
CA LEU A 266 4.76 9.94 2.94
C LEU A 266 6.21 9.63 2.56
N LEU A 267 6.47 8.48 1.96
CA LEU A 267 7.82 8.02 1.62
C LEU A 267 8.26 8.42 0.20
N PHE A 268 7.39 9.02 -0.62
CA PHE A 268 7.74 9.45 -1.99
C PHE A 268 8.35 8.31 -2.81
N ALA A 269 7.85 7.07 -2.65
CA ALA A 269 8.37 5.90 -3.38
C ALA A 269 7.66 5.65 -4.71
N GLY A 270 6.72 6.52 -5.09
CA GLY A 270 5.77 6.26 -6.15
C GLY A 270 4.64 5.38 -5.63
N GLY A 271 3.42 5.69 -6.06
CA GLY A 271 2.25 4.89 -5.71
C GLY A 271 2.17 3.61 -6.52
N ARG A 272 1.42 2.64 -6.01
CA ARG A 272 1.24 1.36 -6.71
C ARG A 272 0.23 1.43 -7.84
N SER A 273 -0.25 2.62 -8.17
CA SER A 273 -0.91 2.94 -9.45
C SER A 273 -2.00 1.93 -9.82
N HIS A 274 -2.91 1.62 -8.88
CA HIS A 274 -4.00 0.67 -9.08
C HIS A 274 -3.54 -0.79 -9.33
N SER A 275 -2.37 -1.18 -8.82
CA SER A 275 -1.84 -2.55 -8.97
C SER A 275 -1.90 -3.34 -7.67
N LEU A 276 -3.03 -3.26 -6.93
CA LEU A 276 -3.22 -4.03 -5.70
C LEU A 276 -3.44 -5.52 -6.00
N MET A 277 -4.17 -5.81 -7.07
CA MET A 277 -4.39 -7.17 -7.54
C MET A 277 -3.14 -7.69 -8.29
N PRO A 278 -2.55 -8.82 -7.88
CA PRO A 278 -1.46 -9.44 -8.63
C PRO A 278 -1.88 -9.86 -10.04
N VAL A 279 -0.98 -9.68 -11.00
CA VAL A 279 -1.16 -10.22 -12.35
C VAL A 279 -1.04 -11.75 -12.30
N ALA A 280 -2.07 -12.44 -12.75
CA ALA A 280 -2.04 -13.90 -12.87
C ALA A 280 -0.95 -14.33 -13.86
N GLN A 281 -0.03 -15.19 -13.43
CA GLN A 281 1.05 -15.72 -14.30
C GLN A 281 0.59 -16.93 -15.13
N PHE A 282 -0.56 -17.51 -14.80
CA PHE A 282 -1.15 -18.68 -15.45
C PHE A 282 -2.64 -18.41 -15.70
N ASN A 283 -3.29 -19.28 -16.49
CA ASN A 283 -4.73 -19.21 -16.65
C ASN A 283 -5.41 -19.58 -15.30
N PRO A 284 -6.10 -18.64 -14.63
CA PRO A 284 -6.73 -18.92 -13.33
C PRO A 284 -7.90 -19.91 -13.42
N PHE A 285 -8.40 -20.19 -14.64
CA PHE A 285 -9.52 -21.08 -14.90
C PHE A 285 -9.11 -22.41 -15.53
N GLU A 286 -7.81 -22.70 -15.64
CA GLU A 286 -7.34 -23.98 -16.16
C GLU A 286 -7.97 -25.13 -15.34
N ARG A 287 -8.67 -26.06 -16.01
CA ARG A 287 -9.40 -27.20 -15.42
C ARG A 287 -10.66 -26.86 -14.61
N LEU A 288 -11.16 -25.63 -14.68
CA LEU A 288 -12.49 -25.28 -14.19
C LEU A 288 -13.57 -25.36 -15.28
N ASP A 289 -13.17 -25.60 -16.53
CA ASP A 289 -14.01 -25.72 -17.73
C ASP A 289 -14.92 -26.96 -17.75
N THR A 290 -14.67 -27.97 -16.90
CA THR A 290 -15.58 -29.10 -16.71
C THR A 290 -15.32 -29.72 -15.33
N PRO A 291 -16.24 -29.72 -14.34
CA PRO A 291 -17.68 -29.44 -14.37
C PRO A 291 -18.10 -28.12 -13.68
N ILE A 292 -17.23 -27.10 -13.61
CA ILE A 292 -17.48 -25.90 -12.77
C ILE A 292 -18.00 -24.72 -13.59
N ILE A 293 -17.55 -24.51 -14.83
CA ILE A 293 -17.98 -23.39 -15.67
C ILE A 293 -18.90 -23.90 -16.77
N ASP A 294 -20.20 -24.09 -16.47
CA ASP A 294 -21.18 -24.65 -17.44
C ASP A 294 -22.15 -23.59 -18.02
N VAL A 295 -22.40 -22.46 -17.33
CA VAL A 295 -23.33 -21.41 -17.81
C VAL A 295 -22.62 -20.06 -18.00
N GLY A 296 -22.54 -19.58 -19.25
CA GLY A 296 -21.85 -18.34 -19.65
C GLY A 296 -20.41 -18.53 -20.15
N GLY A 297 -19.83 -19.71 -19.96
CA GLY A 297 -18.51 -20.09 -20.45
C GLY A 297 -17.35 -19.33 -19.80
N THR A 298 -16.13 -19.60 -20.26
CA THR A 298 -14.90 -18.99 -19.74
C THR A 298 -14.89 -17.45 -19.85
N ASP A 299 -15.61 -16.88 -20.83
CA ASP A 299 -15.70 -15.43 -21.01
C ASP A 299 -16.43 -14.72 -19.86
N ALA A 300 -17.53 -15.31 -19.37
CA ALA A 300 -18.23 -14.79 -18.20
C ALA A 300 -17.36 -14.85 -16.94
N ALA A 301 -16.58 -15.92 -16.79
CA ALA A 301 -15.62 -16.09 -15.71
C ALA A 301 -14.51 -15.00 -15.76
N TYR A 302 -13.92 -14.74 -16.93
CA TYR A 302 -12.95 -13.66 -17.10
C TYR A 302 -13.56 -12.29 -16.80
N LYS A 303 -14.79 -12.03 -17.26
CA LYS A 303 -15.48 -10.76 -16.99
C LYS A 303 -15.68 -10.54 -15.49
N LEU A 304 -16.12 -11.57 -14.76
CA LEU A 304 -16.28 -11.51 -13.31
C LEU A 304 -14.92 -11.32 -12.61
N TRP A 305 -13.88 -12.04 -13.03
CA TRP A 305 -12.54 -11.88 -12.49
C TRP A 305 -11.99 -10.46 -12.67
N HIS A 306 -12.14 -9.89 -13.86
CA HIS A 306 -11.74 -8.52 -14.13
C HIS A 306 -12.53 -7.53 -13.27
N GLN A 307 -13.85 -7.69 -13.17
CA GLN A 307 -14.68 -6.85 -12.31
C GLN A 307 -14.23 -6.90 -10.85
N LEU A 308 -14.01 -8.09 -10.31
CA LEU A 308 -13.55 -8.27 -8.94
C LEU A 308 -12.12 -7.72 -8.74
N SER A 309 -11.23 -7.93 -9.70
CA SER A 309 -9.85 -7.40 -9.67
C SER A 309 -9.85 -5.87 -9.69
N ASP A 310 -10.64 -5.28 -10.59
CA ASP A 310 -10.75 -3.84 -10.75
C ASP A 310 -11.31 -3.21 -9.48
N GLU A 311 -12.35 -3.80 -8.87
CA GLU A 311 -12.90 -3.32 -7.59
C GLU A 311 -11.81 -3.18 -6.52
N ARG A 312 -10.89 -4.15 -6.43
CA ARG A 312 -9.78 -4.15 -5.45
C ARG A 312 -8.73 -3.12 -5.83
N ASN A 313 -8.42 -2.98 -7.10
CA ASN A 313 -7.49 -1.96 -7.58
C ASN A 313 -7.97 -0.54 -7.27
N HIS A 314 -9.29 -0.30 -7.33
CA HIS A 314 -9.92 0.98 -6.94
C HIS A 314 -9.88 1.26 -5.43
N TYR A 315 -9.46 0.30 -4.59
CA TYR A 315 -9.25 0.58 -3.16
C TYR A 315 -8.17 1.62 -2.92
N LEU A 316 -7.26 1.83 -3.87
CA LEU A 316 -6.17 2.79 -3.78
C LEU A 316 -6.56 4.20 -4.29
N ASP A 317 -7.78 4.38 -4.78
CA ASP A 317 -8.26 5.64 -5.32
C ASP A 317 -8.44 6.69 -4.23
N ALA A 318 -8.18 7.95 -4.57
CA ALA A 318 -8.41 9.12 -3.69
C ALA A 318 -7.74 9.02 -2.31
N VAL A 319 -6.72 8.18 -2.15
CA VAL A 319 -5.98 8.04 -0.89
C VAL A 319 -5.35 9.37 -0.49
N ASP A 320 -4.83 10.15 -1.44
CA ASP A 320 -4.33 11.51 -1.16
C ASP A 320 -5.42 12.46 -0.69
N ASP A 321 -6.52 12.55 -1.44
CA ASP A 321 -7.61 13.47 -1.13
C ASP A 321 -8.19 13.20 0.27
N GLU A 322 -8.35 11.93 0.64
CA GLU A 322 -8.78 11.56 1.99
C GLU A 322 -7.70 11.82 3.04
N LEU A 323 -6.43 11.56 2.73
CA LEU A 323 -5.30 11.78 3.65
C LEU A 323 -5.19 13.26 4.06
N ILE A 324 -5.38 14.17 3.10
CA ILE A 324 -5.35 15.63 3.32
C ILE A 324 -6.69 16.22 3.76
N GLY A 325 -7.71 15.37 3.98
CA GLY A 325 -9.04 15.81 4.44
C GLY A 325 -9.84 16.60 3.40
N ARG A 326 -9.53 16.45 2.12
CA ARG A 326 -10.25 17.06 0.97
C ARG A 326 -11.30 16.15 0.35
N ALA A 327 -11.54 14.97 0.94
CA ALA A 327 -12.56 14.03 0.47
C ALA A 327 -13.87 14.77 0.18
N LYS A 328 -14.28 14.76 -1.10
CA LYS A 328 -15.59 15.26 -1.52
C LYS A 328 -16.62 14.56 -0.64
N SER A 329 -17.55 15.33 -0.09
CA SER A 329 -18.83 14.81 0.39
C SER A 329 -19.53 14.12 -0.78
N GLY A 330 -19.23 12.84 -0.96
CA GLY A 330 -19.97 11.94 -1.83
C GLY A 330 -21.38 11.79 -1.28
N THR A 331 -22.31 12.32 -2.05
CA THR A 331 -23.77 12.21 -1.91
C THR A 331 -24.17 10.71 -1.97
N PRO A 332 -25.32 10.33 -1.36
CA PRO A 332 -25.59 8.98 -0.83
C PRO A 332 -25.68 7.87 -1.87
#